data_AF-A0A011UV05-F1
#
_entry.id   AF-A0A011UV05-F1
#
_cell.length_a   1.000
_cell.length_b   1.000
_cell.length_c   1.000
_cell.angle_alpha   90.00
_cell.angle_beta   90.00
_cell.angle_gamma   90.00
#
_symmetry.space_group_name_H-M   'P 1'
#
loop_
_entity.id
_entity.type
_entity.pdbx_description
1 polymer ?
#
loop_
_entity_poly.entity_id
_entity_poly.type
_entity_poly.pdbx_seq_one_letter_code
_entity_poly.pdbx_strand_id
1 'polypeptide(L)'
;MMMGNLCDQHSIEFEFKELQPSVGGVRLDIYISGVAELAADPGYQFYVKSIRLDGTTPDKFARPTLFGGRPRKAAITIINKPAKDDTSLEAQIFRWLESAIYDDELALRAWSSEIEAAA
;
A
#
# COMPACT_ATOMS: atom_id res chain seq x y z
N MET A 1 32.20 -11.41 -8.18
CA MET A 1 30.91 -10.70 -8.30
C MET A 1 30.81 -9.76 -7.14
N MET A 2 31.03 -8.46 -7.37
CA MET A 2 30.68 -7.43 -6.39
C MET A 2 29.34 -6.88 -6.83
N MET A 3 28.25 -7.32 -6.19
CA MET A 3 26.91 -6.74 -6.39
C MET A 3 26.71 -5.61 -5.38
N GLY A 4 26.13 -4.51 -5.85
CA GLY A 4 26.00 -3.24 -5.14
C GLY A 4 25.38 -3.34 -3.75
N ASN A 5 25.90 -2.50 -2.86
CA ASN A 5 25.35 -2.24 -1.53
C ASN A 5 23.96 -1.60 -1.65
N LEU A 6 22.91 -2.40 -1.80
CA LEU A 6 21.59 -1.99 -1.30
C LEU A 6 21.74 -1.86 0.22
N CYS A 7 21.98 -0.62 0.65
CA CYS A 7 22.01 -0.22 2.06
C CYS A 7 20.79 -0.85 2.76
N ASP A 8 20.93 -1.30 4.00
CA ASP A 8 19.88 -1.90 4.87
C ASP A 8 18.63 -1.00 5.09
N GLN A 9 18.49 0.09 4.32
CA GLN A 9 17.45 1.10 4.37
C GLN A 9 16.85 1.44 2.99
N HIS A 10 17.15 0.69 1.92
CA HIS A 10 16.60 0.99 0.60
C HIS A 10 15.09 0.70 0.54
N SER A 11 14.33 1.65 -0.01
CA SER A 11 12.90 1.53 -0.24
C SER A 11 12.47 2.34 -1.46
N ILE A 12 11.47 1.85 -2.18
CA ILE A 12 10.82 2.53 -3.32
C ILE A 12 9.33 2.76 -3.06
N GLU A 13 8.78 3.80 -3.67
CA GLU A 13 7.33 4.00 -3.75
C GLU A 13 6.79 3.28 -5.00
N PHE A 14 5.81 2.40 -4.82
CA PHE A 14 5.10 1.69 -5.87
C PHE A 14 3.64 2.17 -5.91
N GLU A 15 3.26 2.85 -6.99
CA GLU A 15 1.87 3.23 -7.24
C GLU A 15 1.10 2.03 -7.81
N PHE A 16 0.06 1.60 -7.10
CA PHE A 16 -0.86 0.57 -7.59
C PHE A 16 -2.20 1.18 -7.97
N LYS A 17 -2.77 0.70 -9.08
CA LYS A 17 -4.06 1.15 -9.60
C LYS A 17 -4.99 -0.03 -9.72
N GLU A 18 -6.23 0.17 -9.27
CA GLU A 18 -7.29 -0.82 -9.44
C GLU A 18 -6.92 -2.20 -8.87
N LEU A 19 -6.18 -2.22 -7.76
CA LEU A 19 -5.84 -3.45 -7.06
C LEU A 19 -7.14 -4.11 -6.61
N GLN A 20 -7.29 -5.38 -6.97
CA GLN A 20 -8.47 -6.21 -6.68
C GLN A 20 -8.10 -7.30 -5.69
N PRO A 21 -8.34 -7.08 -4.39
CA PRO A 21 -8.03 -8.09 -3.41
C PRO A 21 -8.98 -9.30 -3.54
N SER A 22 -8.53 -10.46 -3.05
CA SER A 22 -9.34 -11.67 -2.99
C SER A 22 -9.65 -12.08 -1.56
N VAL A 23 -10.77 -12.77 -1.36
CA VAL A 23 -11.17 -13.39 -0.08
C VAL A 23 -11.62 -14.82 -0.36
N GLY A 24 -10.94 -15.80 0.24
CA GLY A 24 -11.26 -17.22 0.01
C GLY A 24 -11.17 -17.66 -1.46
N GLY A 25 -10.25 -17.06 -2.24
CA GLY A 25 -10.10 -17.33 -3.68
C GLY A 25 -11.12 -16.60 -4.58
N VAL A 26 -12.04 -15.82 -4.00
CA VAL A 26 -13.00 -15.01 -4.75
C VAL A 26 -12.46 -13.58 -4.89
N ARG A 27 -12.36 -13.08 -6.13
CA ARG A 27 -12.04 -11.67 -6.38
C ARG A 27 -13.24 -10.80 -6.01
N LEU A 28 -13.01 -9.73 -5.26
CA LEU A 28 -14.06 -8.77 -4.95
C LEU A 28 -14.09 -7.67 -6.03
N ASP A 29 -15.29 -7.19 -6.37
CA ASP A 29 -15.48 -6.00 -7.22
C ASP A 29 -15.21 -4.70 -6.44
N ILE A 30 -14.06 -4.66 -5.77
CA ILE A 30 -13.55 -3.50 -5.04
C ILE A 30 -12.20 -3.17 -5.65
N TYR A 31 -12.09 -1.93 -6.12
CA TYR A 31 -10.90 -1.41 -6.76
C TYR A 31 -10.23 -0.42 -5.81
N ILE A 32 -9.02 -0.74 -5.39
CA ILE A 32 -8.26 0.07 -4.45
C ILE A 32 -7.01 0.60 -5.16
N SER A 33 -6.81 1.91 -5.08
CA SER A 33 -5.64 2.57 -5.63
C SER A 33 -4.90 3.28 -4.51
N GLY A 34 -3.58 3.38 -4.64
CA GLY A 34 -2.73 3.97 -3.62
C GLY A 34 -1.26 3.80 -3.92
N VAL A 35 -0.43 4.03 -2.90
CA VAL A 35 1.01 3.91 -2.99
C VAL A 35 1.52 3.01 -1.88
N ALA A 36 2.25 1.97 -2.23
CA ALA A 36 2.94 1.10 -1.29
C ALA A 36 4.41 1.50 -1.19
N GLU A 37 4.97 1.52 0.01
CA GLU A 37 6.41 1.62 0.23
C GLU A 37 6.99 0.21 0.28
N LEU A 38 7.75 -0.18 -0.74
CA LEU A 38 8.43 -1.47 -0.83
C LEU A 38 9.85 -1.30 -0.29
N ALA A 39 10.22 -2.03 0.75
CA ALA A 39 11.53 -1.92 1.40
C ALA A 39 12.31 -3.24 1.29
N ALA A 40 13.63 -3.13 1.21
CA ALA A 40 14.50 -4.30 1.09
C ALA A 40 14.56 -5.10 2.39
N ASP A 41 14.41 -6.42 2.29
CA ASP A 41 14.74 -7.38 3.34
C ASP A 41 16.15 -7.95 3.09
N PRO A 42 16.90 -8.42 4.12
CA PRO A 42 18.23 -9.00 3.94
C PRO A 42 18.28 -10.22 2.99
N GLY A 43 17.13 -10.80 2.65
CA GLY A 43 16.99 -11.87 1.66
C GLY A 43 16.82 -11.41 0.20
N TYR A 44 17.02 -10.12 -0.11
CA TYR A 44 16.81 -9.53 -1.46
C TYR A 44 15.36 -9.62 -1.99
N GLN A 45 14.41 -9.98 -1.13
CA GLN A 45 12.98 -9.79 -1.39
C GLN A 45 12.55 -8.43 -0.81
N PHE A 46 11.46 -7.86 -1.34
CA PHE A 46 10.85 -6.71 -0.69
C PHE A 46 9.87 -7.15 0.39
N TYR A 47 9.65 -6.26 1.36
CA TYR A 47 8.46 -6.27 2.18
C TYR A 47 7.70 -4.95 2.04
N VAL A 48 6.38 -5.00 2.20
CA VAL A 48 5.58 -3.78 2.25
C VAL A 48 5.75 -3.13 3.63
N LYS A 49 6.29 -1.91 3.67
CA LYS A 49 6.55 -1.16 4.91
C LYS A 49 5.37 -0.28 5.32
N SER A 50 4.75 0.38 4.36
CA SER A 50 3.58 1.22 4.57
C SER A 50 2.70 1.25 3.31
N ILE A 51 1.41 1.54 3.49
CA ILE A 51 0.45 1.72 2.40
C ILE A 51 -0.27 3.05 2.59
N ARG A 52 -0.19 3.90 1.58
CA ARG A 52 -0.89 5.18 1.49
C ARG A 52 -2.14 5.01 0.63
N LEU A 53 -3.30 5.29 1.22
CA LEU A 53 -4.61 5.22 0.58
C LEU A 53 -5.22 6.61 0.45
N ASP A 54 -5.72 6.91 -0.74
CA ASP A 54 -6.49 8.12 -1.00
C ASP A 54 -7.95 7.91 -0.61
N GLY A 55 -8.50 8.89 0.08
CA GLY A 55 -9.88 8.87 0.53
C GLY A 55 -10.43 10.26 0.73
N THR A 56 -11.51 10.33 1.49
CA THR A 56 -12.13 11.60 1.85
C THR A 56 -12.57 11.59 3.30
N THR A 57 -12.56 12.73 3.96
CA THR A 57 -13.05 12.91 5.33
C THR A 57 -14.08 14.04 5.38
N PRO A 58 -15.07 14.02 6.30
CA PRO A 58 -15.98 15.16 6.46
C PRO A 58 -15.20 16.45 6.75
N ASP A 59 -15.48 17.51 6.00
CA ASP A 59 -14.94 18.83 6.29
C ASP A 59 -15.70 19.44 7.47
N LYS A 60 -15.04 19.50 8.63
CA LYS A 60 -15.62 20.02 9.87
C LYS A 60 -15.83 21.54 9.84
N PHE A 61 -15.16 22.26 8.94
CA PHE A 61 -15.23 23.71 8.82
C PHE A 61 -16.21 24.18 7.74
N ALA A 62 -16.61 23.29 6.82
CA ALA A 62 -17.62 23.59 5.82
C ALA A 62 -19.02 23.66 6.46
N ARG A 63 -19.83 24.64 6.01
CA ARG A 63 -21.24 24.70 6.39
C ARG A 63 -21.97 23.45 5.87
N PRO A 64 -22.90 22.87 6.64
CA PRO A 64 -23.76 21.81 6.13
C PRO A 64 -24.47 22.26 4.85
N THR A 65 -24.58 21.37 3.88
CA THR A 65 -25.35 21.60 2.66
C THR A 65 -26.83 21.73 3.00
N LEU A 66 -27.59 22.37 2.10
CA LEU A 66 -29.03 22.61 2.27
C LEU A 66 -29.83 21.30 2.49
N PHE A 67 -29.28 20.16 2.07
CA PHE A 67 -29.89 18.82 2.18
C PHE A 67 -29.26 17.93 3.28
N GLY A 68 -28.54 18.51 4.24
CA GLY A 68 -28.13 17.81 5.47
C GLY A 68 -26.80 17.04 5.40
N GLY A 69 -26.00 17.21 4.33
CA GLY A 69 -24.66 16.62 4.24
C GLY A 69 -23.57 17.61 4.61
N ARG A 70 -22.46 17.16 5.23
CA ARG A 70 -21.24 17.96 5.25
C ARG A 70 -20.42 17.68 4.00
N PRO A 71 -19.91 18.71 3.31
CA PRO A 71 -18.92 18.52 2.26
C PRO A 71 -17.77 17.64 2.75
N ARG A 72 -17.25 16.79 1.87
CA ARG A 72 -16.08 15.97 2.15
C ARG A 72 -14.87 16.60 1.48
N LYS A 73 -13.71 16.50 2.11
CA LYS A 73 -12.43 16.91 1.54
C LYS A 73 -11.56 15.69 1.30
N ALA A 74 -10.65 15.78 0.33
CA ALA A 74 -9.62 14.78 0.11
C ALA A 74 -8.82 14.55 1.41
N ALA A 75 -8.50 13.30 1.67
CA ALA A 75 -7.74 12.88 2.82
C ALA A 75 -6.86 11.69 2.45
N ILE A 76 -5.71 11.60 3.09
CA ILE A 76 -4.78 10.50 2.91
C ILE A 76 -4.75 9.72 4.22
N THR A 77 -4.81 8.39 4.12
CA THR A 77 -4.56 7.49 5.24
C THR A 77 -3.27 6.73 4.96
N ILE A 78 -2.39 6.66 5.95
CA ILE A 78 -1.15 5.87 5.88
C ILE A 78 -1.30 4.74 6.90
N ILE A 79 -1.23 3.51 6.43
CA ILE A 79 -1.27 2.30 7.24
C ILE A 79 0.13 1.72 7.25
N ASN A 80 0.79 1.76 8.41
CA ASN A 80 2.11 1.16 8.58
C ASN A 80 1.98 -0.36 8.76
N LYS A 81 3.06 -1.09 8.46
CA LYS A 81 3.12 -2.53 8.72
C LYS A 81 2.79 -2.82 10.18
N PRO A 82 1.70 -3.56 10.47
CA PRO A 82 1.27 -3.82 11.83
C PRO A 82 2.15 -4.89 12.48
N ALA A 83 2.11 -4.96 13.82
CA ALA A 83 2.68 -6.09 14.55
C ALA A 83 1.99 -7.40 14.14
N LYS A 84 2.68 -8.55 14.28
CA LYS A 84 2.15 -9.86 13.83
C LYS A 84 0.89 -10.27 14.58
N ASP A 85 0.76 -9.85 15.83
CA ASP A 85 -0.33 -10.15 16.75
C ASP A 85 -1.43 -9.07 16.77
N ASP A 86 -1.27 -7.97 16.02
CA ASP A 86 -2.30 -6.94 15.92
C ASP A 86 -3.53 -7.46 15.15
N THR A 87 -4.70 -7.43 15.79
CA THR A 87 -5.96 -7.90 15.20
C THR A 87 -6.91 -6.77 14.81
N SER A 88 -6.46 -5.50 14.87
CA SER A 88 -7.25 -4.34 14.49
C SER A 88 -7.70 -4.39 13.02
N LEU A 89 -8.77 -3.66 12.70
CA LEU A 89 -9.26 -3.58 11.32
C LEU A 89 -8.20 -2.99 10.38
N GLU A 90 -7.45 -1.99 10.82
CA GLU A 90 -6.35 -1.41 10.05
C GLU A 90 -5.27 -2.44 9.75
N ALA A 91 -4.89 -3.27 10.74
CA ALA A 91 -3.95 -4.36 10.53
C ALA A 91 -4.47 -5.42 9.54
N GLN A 92 -5.77 -5.73 9.58
CA GLN A 92 -6.40 -6.65 8.62
C GLN A 92 -6.41 -6.07 7.20
N ILE A 93 -6.76 -4.79 7.04
CA ILE A 93 -6.73 -4.09 5.75
C ILE A 93 -5.30 -4.08 5.20
N PHE A 94 -4.31 -3.77 6.04
CA PHE A 94 -2.91 -3.79 5.62
C PHE A 94 -2.51 -5.15 5.06
N ARG A 95 -2.75 -6.23 5.81
CA ARG A 95 -2.37 -7.59 5.39
C ARG A 95 -3.09 -8.03 4.11
N TRP A 96 -4.34 -7.59 3.96
CA TRP A 96 -5.14 -7.89 2.77
C TRP A 96 -4.57 -7.21 1.51
N LEU A 97 -4.18 -5.94 1.64
CA LEU A 97 -3.53 -5.19 0.56
C LEU A 97 -2.10 -5.68 0.31
N GLU A 98 -1.34 -5.98 1.37
CA GLU A 98 0.00 -6.55 1.29
C GLU A 98 -0.01 -7.86 0.49
N SER A 99 -0.94 -8.77 0.77
CA SER A 99 -1.09 -10.01 -0.01
C SER A 99 -1.36 -9.72 -1.48
N ALA A 100 -2.26 -8.78 -1.79
CA ALA A 100 -2.57 -8.43 -3.16
C ALA A 100 -1.40 -7.76 -3.89
N ILE A 101 -0.56 -6.99 -3.19
CA ILE A 101 0.67 -6.40 -3.76
C ILE A 101 1.72 -7.47 -4.05
N TYR A 102 1.89 -8.47 -3.18
CA TYR A 102 2.81 -9.58 -3.46
C TYR A 102 2.37 -10.44 -4.66
N ASP A 103 1.07 -10.49 -4.95
CA ASP A 103 0.50 -11.18 -6.11
C ASP A 103 0.51 -10.30 -7.39
N ASP A 104 0.84 -9.01 -7.29
CA ASP A 104 0.86 -8.08 -8.42
C ASP A 104 2.18 -8.19 -9.21
N GLU A 105 2.07 -8.63 -10.47
CA GLU A 105 3.21 -8.71 -11.39
C GLU A 105 3.91 -7.36 -11.58
N LEU A 106 3.19 -6.24 -11.52
CA LEU A 106 3.79 -4.91 -11.69
C LEU A 106 4.66 -4.55 -10.50
N ALA A 107 4.24 -4.90 -9.28
CA ALA A 107 5.05 -4.70 -8.08
C ALA A 107 6.34 -5.52 -8.14
N LEU A 108 6.23 -6.79 -8.52
CA LEU A 108 7.37 -7.70 -8.69
C LEU A 108 8.36 -7.19 -9.75
N ARG A 109 7.87 -6.68 -10.88
CA ARG A 109 8.69 -6.11 -11.95
C ARG A 109 9.34 -4.78 -11.57
N ALA A 110 8.61 -3.91 -10.86
CA ALA A 110 9.14 -2.64 -10.37
C ALA A 110 10.32 -2.88 -9.42
N TRP A 111 10.16 -3.82 -8.49
CA TRP A 111 11.22 -4.19 -7.56
C TRP A 111 12.42 -4.83 -8.26
N SER A 112 12.17 -5.77 -9.19
CA SER A 112 13.24 -6.44 -9.94
C SER A 112 14.06 -5.45 -10.76
N SER A 113 13.41 -4.49 -11.42
CA SER A 113 14.08 -3.42 -12.17
C SER A 113 14.99 -2.57 -11.28
N GLU A 114 14.56 -2.27 -10.05
CA GLU A 114 15.34 -1.49 -9.09
C GLU A 114 16.59 -2.25 -8.64
N ILE A 115 16.46 -3.55 -8.34
CA ILE A 115 17.61 -4.40 -7.98
C ILE A 115 18.60 -4.48 -9.15
N GLU A 116 18.13 -4.68 -10.39
CA GLU A 116 18.99 -4.74 -11.57
C GLU A 116 19.73 -3.42 -11.81
N ALA A 117 19.09 -2.27 -11.58
CA ALA A 117 19.73 -0.95 -11.70
C ALA A 117 20.79 -0.70 -10.63
N ALA A 118 20.68 -1.36 -9.47
CA ALA A 118 21.63 -1.24 -8.36
C ALA A 118 22.80 -2.26 -8.42
N ALA A 119 22.76 -3.23 -9.33
CA ALA A 119 23.75 -4.29 -9.52
C ALA A 119 24.91 -3.87 -10.45
#